data_AF-A0A1Z9F215-F1
#
_entry.id   AF-A0A1Z9F215-F1
#
_cell.length_a   1.000
_cell.length_b   1.000
_cell.length_c   1.000
_cell.angle_alpha   90.00
_cell.angle_beta   90.00
_cell.angle_gamma   90.00
#
_symmetry.space_group_name_H-M   'P 1'
#
loop_
_entity.id
_entity.type
_entity.pdbx_description
1 polymer ?
#
loop_
_entity_poly.entity_id
_entity_poly.type
_entity_poly.pdbx_seq_one_letter_code
_entity_poly.pdbx_strand_id
1 'polypeptide(L)'
;MQFADLKFEPLYDGVQAMVPIADHQLSIVKHKMSYGGKMGLYEIAVIGPDGNQTELAGVTEEGDTVKGFLTQNDLMTTIDTMKGLLNA
;
A
#
# COMPACT_ATOMS: atom_id res chain seq x y z
N MET A 1 -10.77 4.10 7.86
CA MET A 1 -9.68 4.46 8.80
C MET A 1 -9.12 5.80 8.36
N GLN A 2 -8.40 6.54 9.19
CA GLN A 2 -7.78 7.81 8.82
C GLN A 2 -6.28 7.63 8.57
N PHE A 3 -5.68 8.55 7.81
CA PHE A 3 -4.24 8.52 7.53
C PHE A 3 -3.41 8.60 8.82
N ALA A 4 -3.86 9.37 9.81
CA ALA A 4 -3.20 9.49 11.11
C ALA A 4 -3.18 8.19 11.92
N ASP A 5 -4.01 7.20 11.56
CA ASP A 5 -4.02 5.88 12.21
C ASP A 5 -2.89 4.98 11.69
N LEU A 6 -2.23 5.36 10.58
CA LEU A 6 -1.13 4.60 9.99
C LEU A 6 0.12 4.76 10.86
N LYS A 7 0.62 3.61 11.35
CA LYS A 7 1.85 3.55 12.13
C LYS A 7 3.03 3.43 11.19
N PHE A 8 3.61 4.58 10.85
CA PHE A 8 4.81 4.64 10.03
C PHE A 8 6.05 4.45 10.89
N GLU A 9 6.88 3.50 10.50
CA GLU A 9 8.20 3.25 11.05
C GLU A 9 9.28 3.68 10.04
N PRO A 10 10.49 4.05 10.50
CA PRO A 10 11.60 4.36 9.59
C PRO A 10 11.96 3.17 8.71
N LEU A 11 12.10 3.41 7.40
CA LEU A 11 12.59 2.43 6.43
C LEU A 11 13.60 3.12 5.49
N TYR A 12 14.85 2.67 5.51
CA TYR A 12 15.94 3.28 4.75
C TYR A 12 16.02 4.80 4.96
N ASP A 13 15.80 5.59 3.89
CA ASP A 13 15.77 7.05 3.89
C ASP A 13 14.34 7.63 3.86
N GLY A 14 13.37 6.81 4.26
CA GLY A 14 11.95 7.12 4.23
C GLY A 14 11.17 6.37 5.32
N VAL A 15 9.94 5.99 5.01
CA VAL A 15 9.01 5.37 5.97
C VAL A 15 8.25 4.20 5.37
N GLN A 16 7.80 3.30 6.24
CA GLN A 16 6.92 2.18 5.92
C GLN A 16 5.81 2.04 6.95
N ALA A 17 4.61 1.66 6.52
CA ALA A 17 3.54 1.18 7.40
C ALA A 17 2.99 -0.14 6.87
N MET A 18 2.66 -1.06 7.78
CA MET A 18 2.00 -2.32 7.47
C MET A 18 0.55 -2.27 7.95
N VAL A 19 -0.40 -2.47 7.05
CA VAL A 19 -1.84 -2.42 7.37
C VAL A 19 -2.47 -3.78 7.10
N PRO A 20 -2.86 -4.53 8.14
CA PRO A 20 -3.60 -5.78 7.95
C PRO A 20 -5.02 -5.48 7.46
N ILE A 21 -5.47 -6.20 6.43
CA ILE A 21 -6.82 -6.10 5.86
C ILE A 21 -7.31 -7.51 5.56
N ALA A 22 -8.29 -8.00 6.34
CA ALA A 22 -8.74 -9.39 6.31
C ALA A 22 -7.56 -10.37 6.50
N ASP A 23 -7.40 -11.33 5.58
CA ASP A 23 -6.30 -12.30 5.51
C ASP A 23 -5.08 -11.79 4.71
N HIS A 24 -5.13 -10.57 4.20
CA HIS A 24 -4.06 -9.92 3.45
C HIS A 24 -3.36 -8.83 4.28
N GLN A 25 -2.24 -8.33 3.78
CA GLN A 25 -1.56 -7.14 4.32
C GLN A 25 -1.24 -6.15 3.20
N LEU A 26 -1.32 -4.87 3.51
CA LEU A 26 -0.90 -3.79 2.63
C LEU A 26 0.41 -3.20 3.18
N SER A 27 1.48 -3.31 2.41
CA SER A 27 2.76 -2.67 2.72
C SER A 27 2.82 -1.31 2.04
N ILE A 28 2.78 -0.23 2.83
CA ILE A 28 2.81 1.15 2.37
C ILE A 28 4.21 1.69 2.56
N VAL A 29 4.82 2.21 1.51
CA VAL A 29 6.21 2.62 1.52
C VAL A 29 6.38 3.99 0.86
N LYS A 30 7.31 4.79 1.38
CA LYS A 30 7.79 6.03 0.75
C LYS A 30 9.26 6.22 1.08
N HIS A 31 10.13 6.06 0.09
CA HIS A 31 11.57 6.32 0.19
C HIS A 31 12.10 6.77 -1.17
N LYS A 32 13.33 7.27 -1.29
CA LYS A 32 13.74 7.95 -2.56
C LYS A 32 13.77 7.05 -3.80
N MET A 33 13.83 5.74 -3.62
CA MET A 33 13.87 4.75 -4.71
C MET A 33 12.49 4.11 -4.99
N SER A 34 11.46 4.44 -4.19
CA SER A 34 10.08 4.00 -4.44
C SER A 34 9.49 4.72 -5.66
N TYR A 35 8.44 4.16 -6.25
CA TYR A 35 7.66 4.79 -7.31
C TYR A 35 7.11 6.15 -6.84
N GLY A 36 7.58 7.23 -7.46
CA GLY A 36 7.22 8.60 -7.08
C GLY A 36 7.89 9.10 -5.78
N GLY A 37 8.82 8.35 -5.20
CA GLY A 37 9.46 8.69 -3.92
C GLY A 37 10.22 10.02 -3.92
N LYS A 38 10.92 10.35 -5.02
CA LYS A 38 11.56 11.67 -5.21
C LYS A 38 10.56 12.83 -5.29
N MET A 39 9.29 12.55 -5.56
CA MET A 39 8.18 13.52 -5.57
C MET A 39 7.44 13.56 -4.22
N GLY A 40 7.87 12.76 -3.24
CA GLY A 40 7.20 12.65 -1.95
C GLY A 40 5.92 11.81 -1.98
N LEU A 41 5.72 10.98 -3.00
CA LEU A 41 4.57 10.08 -3.13
C LEU A 41 4.84 8.72 -2.50
N TYR A 42 3.76 7.98 -2.24
CA TYR A 42 3.78 6.63 -1.68
C TYR A 42 3.64 5.57 -2.78
N GLU A 43 4.02 4.35 -2.43
CA GLU A 43 3.64 3.13 -3.13
C GLU A 43 3.05 2.12 -2.14
N ILE A 44 2.28 1.17 -2.66
CA ILE A 44 1.76 0.04 -1.91
C ILE A 44 2.09 -1.27 -2.60
N ALA A 45 2.36 -2.32 -1.82
CA ALA A 45 2.38 -3.69 -2.28
C ALA A 45 1.31 -4.49 -1.53
N VAL A 46 0.55 -5.32 -2.25
CA VAL A 46 -0.42 -6.23 -1.64
C VAL A 46 0.28 -7.54 -1.31
N ILE A 47 0.20 -7.96 -0.05
CA ILE A 47 0.76 -9.21 0.44
C ILE A 47 -0.39 -10.17 0.72
N GLY A 48 -0.36 -11.33 0.06
CA GLY A 48 -1.37 -12.37 0.19
C GLY A 48 -1.26 -13.16 1.49
N PRO A 49 -2.22 -14.06 1.74
CA PRO A 49 -2.23 -14.92 2.93
C PRO A 49 -1.03 -15.88 3.00
N ASP A 50 -0.39 -16.15 1.87
CA ASP A 50 0.84 -16.93 1.75
C ASP A 50 2.11 -16.14 2.10
N GLY A 51 1.97 -14.84 2.37
CA GLY A 51 3.06 -13.93 2.71
C GLY A 51 3.82 -13.38 1.50
N ASN A 52 3.41 -13.70 0.27
CA ASN A 52 4.04 -13.20 -0.94
C ASN A 52 3.30 -11.98 -1.50
N GLN A 53 3.99 -11.19 -2.32
CA GLN A 53 3.32 -10.13 -3.09
C GLN A 53 2.37 -10.76 -4.10
N THR A 54 1.15 -10.26 -4.16
CA THR A 54 0.11 -10.76 -5.07
C THR A 54 -0.58 -9.59 -5.76
N GLU A 55 -1.03 -9.83 -6.98
CA GLU A 55 -1.91 -8.89 -7.66
C GLU A 55 -3.29 -8.95 -7.01
N LEU A 56 -3.97 -7.80 -6.95
CA LEU A 56 -5.34 -7.71 -6.49
C LEU A 56 -6.12 -6.79 -7.41
N ALA A 57 -6.99 -7.38 -8.23
CA ALA A 57 -7.80 -6.65 -9.20
C ALA A 57 -8.60 -5.53 -8.53
N GLY A 58 -8.50 -4.31 -9.08
CA GLY A 58 -9.11 -3.10 -8.51
C GLY A 58 -8.22 -2.35 -7.52
N VAL A 59 -7.11 -2.95 -7.06
CA VAL A 59 -6.06 -2.30 -6.27
C VAL A 59 -4.83 -2.11 -7.12
N THR A 60 -4.25 -3.20 -7.62
CA THR A 60 -3.07 -3.23 -8.49
C THR A 60 -3.47 -3.50 -9.95
N GLU A 61 -2.52 -3.31 -10.86
CA GLU A 61 -2.69 -3.57 -12.30
C GLU A 61 -2.28 -5.01 -12.64
N GLU A 62 -2.77 -5.56 -13.76
CA GLU A 62 -2.37 -6.88 -14.23
C GLU A 62 -0.87 -6.94 -14.53
N GLY A 63 -0.18 -7.95 -14.00
CA GLY A 63 1.28 -8.09 -14.10
C GLY A 63 2.07 -7.25 -13.10
N ASP A 64 1.41 -6.50 -12.21
CA ASP A 64 2.06 -5.69 -11.18
C ASP A 64 1.42 -5.90 -9.79
N THR A 65 2.25 -6.22 -8.82
CA THR A 65 1.83 -6.42 -7.42
C THR A 65 1.98 -5.14 -6.59
N VAL A 66 2.51 -4.08 -7.20
CA VAL A 66 2.78 -2.78 -6.61
C VAL A 66 1.95 -1.70 -7.31
N LYS A 67 1.44 -0.74 -6.53
CA LYS A 67 0.84 0.49 -7.06
C LYS A 67 1.59 1.69 -6.54
N GLY A 68 2.22 2.43 -7.45
CA GLY A 68 3.05 3.59 -7.15
C GLY A 68 2.36 4.95 -7.35
N PHE A 69 3.12 6.01 -7.13
CA PHE A 69 2.72 7.41 -7.41
C PHE A 69 1.47 7.88 -6.65
N LEU A 70 1.29 7.40 -5.42
CA LEU A 70 0.10 7.66 -4.63
C LEU A 70 0.27 8.90 -3.75
N THR A 71 -0.68 9.82 -3.83
CA THR A 71 -0.84 10.84 -2.79
C THR A 71 -1.43 10.23 -1.52
N GLN A 72 -1.49 11.01 -0.44
CA GLN A 72 -2.20 10.59 0.77
C GLN A 72 -3.66 10.22 0.50
N ASN A 73 -4.36 10.97 -0.36
CA ASN A 73 -5.76 10.67 -0.68
C ASN A 73 -5.90 9.40 -1.52
N ASP A 74 -5.00 9.17 -2.48
CA ASP A 74 -4.99 7.95 -3.29
C ASP A 74 -4.70 6.72 -2.43
N LEU A 75 -3.80 6.86 -1.46
CA LEU A 75 -3.49 5.81 -0.49
C LEU A 75 -4.73 5.43 0.35
N MET A 76 -5.42 6.42 0.90
CA MET A 76 -6.64 6.17 1.68
C MET A 76 -7.74 5.53 0.83
N THR A 77 -7.94 6.04 -0.39
CA THR A 77 -8.89 5.46 -1.35
C THR A 77 -8.54 4.01 -1.66
N THR A 78 -7.25 3.71 -1.84
CA THR A 78 -6.77 2.34 -2.11
C THR A 78 -7.05 1.39 -0.95
N ILE A 79 -6.81 1.85 0.29
CA ILE A 79 -7.11 1.07 1.51
C ILE A 79 -8.61 0.77 1.60
N ASP A 80 -9.46 1.76 1.34
CA ASP A 80 -10.91 1.59 1.42
C ASP A 80 -11.43 0.67 0.29
N THR A 81 -10.89 0.77 -0.93
CA THR A 81 -11.16 -0.18 -2.02
C THR A 81 -10.79 -1.61 -1.62
N MET A 82 -9.58 -1.82 -1.09
CA MET A 82 -9.12 -3.14 -0.67
C MET A 82 -10.01 -3.73 0.45
N LYS A 83 -10.44 -2.90 1.40
CA LYS A 83 -11.41 -3.32 2.44
C LYS A 83 -12.76 -3.69 1.85
N GLY A 84 -13.25 -2.93 0.87
CA GLY A 84 -14.50 -3.24 0.19
C GLY A 84 -14.44 -4.56 -0.57
N LEU A 85 -13.30 -4.89 -1.17
CA LEU A 85 -13.11 -6.14 -1.92
C LEU A 85 -12.97 -7.37 -1.02
N LEU A 86 -12.24 -7.24 0.09
CA LEU A 86 -11.87 -8.40 0.93
C LEU A 86 -12.83 -8.66 2.10
N ASN A 87 -13.69 -7.71 2.47
CA ASN A 87 -14.71 -7.91 3.50
C ASN A 87 -16.13 -8.10 2.92
N ALA A 88 -16.23 -8.32 1.60
CA ALA A 88 -17.50 -8.59 0.90
C ALA A 88 -17.90 -10.07 0.94
#